data_AF-A0A2H0XR53-F1
#
_entry.id   AF-A0A2H0XR53-F1
#
_cell.length_a   1.000
_cell.length_b   1.000
_cell.length_c   1.000
_cell.angle_alpha   90.00
_cell.angle_beta   90.00
_cell.angle_gamma   90.00
#
_symmetry.space_group_name_H-M   'P 1'
#
loop_
_entity.id
_entity.type
_entity.pdbx_description
1 polymer ?
#
loop_
_entity_poly.entity_id
_entity_poly.type
_entity_poly.pdbx_seq_one_letter_code
_entity_poly.pdbx_strand_id
1 'polypeptide(L)'
;MDLLEQQKIEIRRLNNSKKIRRLLREELGVEPNEWYLTNPNNFKENTFYHYANSLHDQRQILKNGFDVNKVGKQNQGIGKGLYLGRDKETLMKFYDTNLIGDENCIITIKGKFNFLSLLSEAKLQKFLKKARKMFPDEPDFIERHTTKLGYDGIRYYDPLATGEEFVLFDLSAMTIIGGEDHAVAK
;
A
#
# COMPACT_ATOMS: atom_id res chain seq x y z
N MET A 1 -0.26 6.88 23.69
CA MET A 1 0.58 6.65 22.49
C MET A 1 -0.32 6.80 21.30
N ASP A 2 -0.06 7.80 20.45
CA ASP A 2 -0.86 8.02 19.24
C ASP A 2 -0.73 6.84 18.26
N LEU A 3 -1.66 6.76 17.32
CA LEU A 3 -1.73 5.66 16.35
C LEU A 3 -0.49 5.62 15.43
N LEU A 4 0.06 6.78 15.05
CA LEU A 4 1.20 6.85 14.14
C LEU A 4 2.46 6.27 14.79
N GLU A 5 2.74 6.61 16.04
CA GLU A 5 3.88 6.08 16.78
C GLU A 5 3.75 4.58 17.04
N GLN A 6 2.54 4.08 17.32
CA GLN A 6 2.29 2.63 17.39
C GLN A 6 2.64 1.95 16.07
N GLN A 7 2.17 2.50 14.95
CA GLN A 7 2.45 1.97 13.61
C GLN A 7 3.96 1.99 13.30
N LYS A 8 4.68 3.07 13.66
CA LYS A 8 6.14 3.14 13.51
C LYS A 8 6.85 2.06 14.30
N ILE A 9 6.46 1.81 15.55
CA ILE A 9 7.05 0.76 16.40
C ILE A 9 6.83 -0.63 15.80
N GLU A 10 5.63 -0.92 15.31
CA GLU A 10 5.30 -2.20 14.66
C GLU A 10 6.21 -2.48 13.47
N ILE A 11 6.38 -1.49 12.58
CA ILE A 11 7.23 -1.65 11.39
C ILE A 11 8.71 -1.74 11.77
N ARG A 12 9.20 -0.92 12.70
CA ARG A 12 10.59 -1.06 13.21
C ARG A 12 10.85 -2.47 13.74
N ARG A 13 9.89 -3.08 14.44
CA ARG A 13 10.02 -4.45 14.95
C ARG A 13 10.05 -5.49 13.83
N LEU A 14 9.22 -5.33 12.80
CA LEU A 14 9.17 -6.25 11.67
C LEU A 14 10.43 -6.18 10.81
N ASN A 15 10.90 -4.97 10.46
CA ASN A 15 12.13 -4.75 9.69
C ASN A 15 13.37 -5.34 10.40
N ASN A 16 13.37 -5.37 11.74
CA ASN A 16 14.46 -5.92 12.55
C ASN A 16 14.29 -7.41 12.92
N SER A 17 13.23 -8.07 12.45
CA SER A 17 12.99 -9.47 12.74
C SER A 17 14.05 -10.37 12.10
N LYS A 18 14.65 -11.27 12.89
CA LYS A 18 15.60 -12.28 12.38
C LYS A 18 15.00 -13.11 11.23
N LYS A 19 13.71 -13.43 11.30
CA LYS A 19 13.00 -14.18 10.24
C LYS A 19 13.01 -13.40 8.92
N ILE A 20 12.65 -12.12 8.97
CA ILE A 20 12.60 -11.24 7.79
C ILE A 20 13.99 -11.04 7.20
N ARG A 21 14.98 -10.73 8.04
CA ARG A 21 16.38 -10.56 7.60
C ARG A 21 17.00 -11.81 7.01
N ARG A 22 16.54 -13.00 7.42
CA ARG A 22 16.96 -14.26 6.82
C ARG A 22 16.30 -14.44 5.46
N LEU A 23 14.98 -14.28 5.39
CA LEU A 23 14.21 -14.35 4.15
C LEU A 23 14.80 -13.43 3.07
N LEU A 24 15.08 -12.16 3.41
CA LEU A 24 15.62 -11.20 2.43
C LEU A 24 16.99 -11.60 1.89
N ARG A 25 17.84 -12.21 2.72
CA ARG A 25 19.14 -12.73 2.25
C ARG A 25 18.99 -13.95 1.36
N GLU A 26 18.04 -14.83 1.69
CA GLU A 26 17.75 -16.05 0.92
C GLU A 26 17.11 -15.72 -0.44
N GLU A 27 16.16 -14.79 -0.49
CA GLU A 27 15.37 -14.47 -1.68
C GLU A 27 16.05 -13.43 -2.59
N LEU A 28 16.66 -12.39 -2.02
CA LEU A 28 17.21 -11.28 -2.81
C LEU A 28 18.71 -11.39 -3.02
N GLY A 29 19.45 -12.09 -2.14
CA GLY A 29 20.91 -12.22 -2.23
C GLY A 29 21.69 -10.91 -2.09
N VAL A 30 21.03 -9.82 -1.64
CA VAL A 30 21.61 -8.48 -1.50
C VAL A 30 21.87 -8.10 -0.05
N GLU A 31 22.75 -7.12 0.13
CA GLU A 31 23.10 -6.55 1.43
C GLU A 31 21.91 -5.77 2.06
N PRO A 32 21.85 -5.66 3.40
CA PRO A 32 20.73 -5.02 4.09
C PRO A 32 20.41 -3.57 3.71
N ASN A 33 21.41 -2.83 3.22
CA ASN A 33 21.27 -1.45 2.75
C ASN A 33 20.55 -1.36 1.39
N GLU A 34 20.43 -2.47 0.67
CA GLU A 34 19.71 -2.58 -0.60
C GLU A 34 18.30 -3.15 -0.43
N TRP A 35 17.90 -3.49 0.80
CA TRP A 35 16.52 -3.89 1.07
C TRP A 35 15.59 -2.67 0.97
N TYR A 36 14.57 -2.78 0.15
CA TYR A 36 13.52 -1.77 -0.02
C TYR A 36 12.54 -1.76 1.15
N LEU A 37 12.99 -1.88 2.40
CA LEU A 37 12.08 -1.79 3.54
C LEU A 37 11.78 -0.33 3.88
N THR A 38 10.50 -0.03 4.09
CA THR A 38 10.01 1.29 4.48
C THR A 38 10.72 1.77 5.75
N ASN A 39 11.09 3.05 5.82
CA ASN A 39 11.68 3.66 6.99
C ASN A 39 10.58 4.38 7.81
N PRO A 40 10.25 3.91 9.03
CA PRO A 40 9.20 4.53 9.85
C PRO A 40 9.47 5.99 10.25
N ASN A 41 10.72 6.46 10.15
CA ASN A 41 11.05 7.86 10.39
C ASN A 41 10.53 8.78 9.27
N ASN A 42 10.26 8.24 8.08
CA ASN A 42 9.73 8.98 6.94
C ASN A 42 8.19 9.12 6.98
N PHE A 43 7.52 8.45 7.93
CA PHE A 43 6.05 8.44 7.99
C PHE A 43 5.50 9.80 8.40
N LYS A 44 4.55 10.30 7.59
CA LYS A 44 3.77 11.50 7.87
C LYS A 44 2.34 11.11 8.20
N GLU A 45 1.74 11.83 9.15
CA GLU A 45 0.36 11.55 9.57
C GLU A 45 -0.60 11.68 8.38
N ASN A 46 -1.52 10.72 8.25
CA ASN A 46 -2.59 10.70 7.24
C ASN A 46 -2.08 10.90 5.80
N THR A 47 -0.82 10.56 5.52
CA THR A 47 -0.17 10.76 4.22
C THR A 47 0.29 9.41 3.68
N PHE A 48 -0.02 9.18 2.41
CA PHE A 48 0.27 7.95 1.68
C PHE A 48 0.74 8.31 0.28
N TYR A 49 1.36 7.36 -0.41
CA TYR A 49 1.91 7.55 -1.74
C TYR A 49 1.50 6.41 -2.65
N HIS A 50 1.20 6.74 -3.90
CA HIS A 50 0.97 5.78 -4.96
C HIS A 50 1.99 6.01 -6.07
N TYR A 51 2.48 4.93 -6.67
CA TYR A 51 3.34 4.99 -7.84
C TYR A 51 2.48 4.77 -9.09
N ALA A 52 2.28 5.82 -9.90
CA ALA A 52 1.54 5.72 -11.15
C ALA A 52 2.33 4.93 -12.21
N ASN A 53 1.64 4.32 -13.17
CA ASN A 53 2.29 3.46 -14.15
C ASN A 53 3.19 4.23 -15.15
N SER A 54 2.97 5.54 -15.27
CA SER A 54 3.76 6.44 -16.11
C SER A 54 3.50 7.89 -15.72
N LEU A 55 4.33 8.81 -16.22
CA LEU A 55 4.08 10.24 -16.10
C LEU A 55 2.74 10.67 -16.72
N HIS A 56 2.34 10.02 -17.81
CA HIS A 56 1.03 10.28 -18.42
C HIS A 56 -0.10 9.86 -17.48
N ASP A 57 0.00 8.66 -16.90
CA ASP A 57 -0.97 8.13 -15.93
C ASP A 57 -1.08 9.03 -14.70
N GLN A 58 0.07 9.47 -14.17
CA GLN A 58 0.12 10.43 -13.06
C GLN A 58 -0.63 11.72 -13.38
N ARG A 59 -0.38 12.32 -14.56
CA ARG A 59 -1.08 13.55 -14.98
C ARG A 59 -2.58 13.34 -15.13
N GLN A 60 -3.01 12.18 -15.65
CA GLN A 60 -4.42 11.84 -15.77
C GLN A 60 -5.08 11.69 -14.39
N ILE A 61 -4.42 11.02 -13.45
CA ILE A 61 -4.93 10.83 -12.09
C ILE A 61 -5.01 12.17 -11.34
N LEU A 62 -3.99 13.02 -11.46
CA LEU A 62 -4.02 14.34 -10.83
C LEU A 62 -5.14 15.22 -11.39
N LYS A 63 -5.41 15.14 -12.69
CA LYS A 63 -6.44 15.95 -13.35
C LYS A 63 -7.85 15.44 -13.09
N ASN A 64 -8.06 14.12 -13.13
CA ASN A 64 -9.39 13.52 -13.19
C ASN A 64 -9.74 12.69 -11.95
N GLY A 65 -8.80 12.52 -11.01
CA GLY A 65 -8.91 11.52 -9.96
C GLY A 65 -8.59 10.10 -10.45
N PHE A 66 -8.65 9.14 -9.53
CA PHE A 66 -8.47 7.72 -9.86
C PHE A 66 -9.72 7.17 -10.55
N ASP A 67 -9.53 6.48 -11.67
CA ASP A 67 -10.58 5.68 -12.30
C ASP A 67 -10.74 4.36 -11.52
N VAL A 68 -11.81 4.28 -10.71
CA VAL A 68 -12.14 3.13 -9.85
C VAL A 68 -12.15 1.82 -10.66
N ASN A 69 -12.62 1.85 -11.91
CA ASN A 69 -12.71 0.66 -12.76
C ASN A 69 -11.32 0.18 -13.23
N LYS A 70 -10.34 1.08 -13.35
CA LYS A 70 -8.95 0.73 -13.70
C LYS A 70 -8.18 0.21 -12.50
N VAL A 71 -8.34 0.86 -11.33
CA VAL A 71 -7.71 0.43 -10.07
C VAL A 71 -8.04 -1.04 -9.77
N GLY A 72 -9.30 -1.46 -9.97
CA GLY A 72 -9.74 -2.84 -9.72
C GLY A 72 -9.29 -3.87 -10.76
N LYS A 73 -8.77 -3.47 -11.93
CA LYS A 73 -8.41 -4.39 -13.02
C LYS A 73 -6.90 -4.60 -13.18
N GLN A 74 -6.08 -3.64 -12.78
CA GLN A 74 -4.65 -3.62 -13.16
C GLN A 74 -3.69 -4.09 -12.06
N ASN A 75 -4.12 -4.14 -10.79
CA ASN A 75 -3.18 -4.40 -9.71
C ASN A 75 -2.99 -5.91 -9.43
N GLN A 76 -1.75 -6.36 -9.58
CA GLN A 76 -1.30 -7.71 -9.20
C GLN A 76 -0.80 -7.67 -7.76
N GLY A 77 -1.55 -8.28 -6.84
CA GLY A 77 -1.19 -8.37 -5.44
C GLY A 77 -2.27 -9.10 -4.65
N ILE A 78 -2.37 -8.82 -3.34
CA ILE A 78 -3.31 -9.53 -2.46
C ILE A 78 -4.77 -9.23 -2.80
N GLY A 79 -5.12 -8.06 -3.35
CA GLY A 79 -6.49 -7.73 -3.74
C GLY A 79 -6.59 -6.69 -4.87
N LYS A 80 -7.82 -6.47 -5.34
CA LYS A 80 -8.16 -5.47 -6.35
C LYS A 80 -8.48 -4.14 -5.67
N GLY A 81 -7.48 -3.30 -5.46
CA GLY A 81 -7.65 -1.99 -4.84
C GLY A 81 -6.45 -1.10 -5.11
N LEU A 82 -6.46 0.12 -4.59
CA LEU A 82 -5.37 1.08 -4.77
C LEU A 82 -4.23 0.77 -3.80
N TYR A 83 -3.07 0.42 -4.34
CA TYR A 83 -1.88 0.12 -3.54
C TYR A 83 -1.19 1.42 -3.12
N LEU A 84 -0.91 1.53 -1.83
CA LEU A 84 -0.30 2.70 -1.22
C LEU A 84 0.90 2.31 -0.36
N GLY A 85 1.93 3.14 -0.38
CA GLY A 85 3.06 3.11 0.56
C GLY A 85 3.04 4.32 1.50
N ARG A 86 3.81 4.23 2.59
CA ARG A 86 3.99 5.34 3.56
C ARG A 86 5.34 6.03 3.51
N ASP A 87 6.29 5.43 2.83
CA ASP A 87 7.62 6.00 2.61
C ASP A 87 7.80 6.25 1.11
N LYS A 88 7.75 7.52 0.72
CA LYS A 88 7.92 7.95 -0.67
C LYS A 88 9.26 7.46 -1.23
N GLU A 89 10.34 7.58 -0.46
CA GLU A 89 11.68 7.25 -0.93
C GLU A 89 11.83 5.76 -1.19
N THR A 90 11.33 4.93 -0.26
CA THR A 90 11.34 3.47 -0.45
C THR A 90 10.47 3.05 -1.63
N LEU A 91 9.28 3.64 -1.77
CA LEU A 91 8.39 3.34 -2.89
C LEU A 91 9.06 3.68 -4.23
N MET A 92 9.71 4.84 -4.32
CA MET A 92 10.48 5.22 -5.51
C MET A 92 11.58 4.21 -5.81
N LYS A 93 12.43 3.85 -4.82
CA LYS A 93 13.52 2.88 -5.02
C LYS A 93 13.03 1.51 -5.48
N PHE A 94 11.90 1.05 -4.93
CA PHE A 94 11.32 -0.24 -5.29
C PHE A 94 10.85 -0.29 -6.75
N TYR A 95 10.30 0.80 -7.29
CA TYR A 95 9.85 0.88 -8.68
C TYR A 95 10.95 1.34 -9.66
N ASP A 96 12.01 2.00 -9.17
CA ASP A 96 13.15 2.44 -9.96
C ASP A 96 13.98 1.26 -10.49
N THR A 97 14.15 0.20 -9.70
CA THR A 97 14.84 -1.03 -10.13
C THR A 97 14.18 -1.77 -11.30
N ASN A 98 12.91 -1.45 -11.58
CA ASN A 98 12.17 -1.98 -12.73
C ASN A 98 12.18 -1.05 -13.96
N LEU A 99 13.05 -0.02 -14.00
CA LEU A 99 13.24 0.93 -15.11
C LEU A 99 12.05 1.87 -15.40
N ILE A 100 11.15 2.09 -14.44
CA ILE A 100 10.02 3.05 -14.57
C ILE A 100 10.27 4.34 -13.74
N GLY A 101 11.34 4.37 -12.93
CA GLY A 101 11.63 5.32 -11.84
C GLY A 101 11.81 6.79 -12.20
N ASP A 102 10.74 7.49 -12.58
CA ASP A 102 10.71 8.95 -12.53
C ASP A 102 10.01 9.39 -11.23
N GLU A 103 10.64 10.26 -10.43
CA GLU A 103 10.00 10.88 -9.27
C GLU A 103 8.64 11.52 -9.64
N ASN A 104 8.51 11.96 -10.89
CA ASN A 104 7.28 12.51 -11.43
C ASN A 104 6.11 11.52 -11.51
N CYS A 105 6.33 10.21 -11.29
CA CYS A 105 5.29 9.19 -11.23
C CYS A 105 4.68 9.02 -9.82
N ILE A 106 5.23 9.67 -8.79
CA ILE A 106 4.67 9.61 -7.43
C ILE A 106 3.45 10.53 -7.31
N ILE A 107 2.38 9.99 -6.72
CA ILE A 107 1.18 10.74 -6.30
C ILE A 107 1.12 10.75 -4.78
N THR A 108 0.95 11.95 -4.21
CA THR A 108 0.72 12.10 -2.76
C THR A 108 -0.77 12.08 -2.46
N ILE A 109 -1.17 11.27 -1.49
CA ILE A 109 -2.54 11.08 -1.07
C ILE A 109 -2.66 11.43 0.42
N LYS A 110 -3.65 12.26 0.76
CA LYS A 110 -4.04 12.50 2.16
C LYS A 110 -5.42 11.90 2.45
N GLY A 111 -5.56 11.30 3.62
CA GLY A 111 -6.82 10.75 4.08
C GLY A 111 -6.71 10.11 5.47
N LYS A 112 -7.83 10.15 6.20
CA LYS A 112 -7.98 9.45 7.49
C LYS A 112 -8.65 8.09 7.23
N PHE A 113 -7.87 7.14 6.74
CA PHE A 113 -8.37 5.82 6.38
C PHE A 113 -8.32 4.85 7.56
N ASN A 114 -9.39 4.08 7.75
CA ASN A 114 -9.50 2.99 8.70
C ASN A 114 -9.04 1.67 8.05
N PHE A 115 -7.76 1.35 8.18
CA PHE A 115 -7.18 0.12 7.66
C PHE A 115 -7.29 -1.05 8.64
N LEU A 116 -7.71 -2.21 8.14
CA LEU A 116 -7.59 -3.48 8.87
C LEU A 116 -6.12 -3.92 8.91
N SER A 117 -5.53 -3.98 10.10
CA SER A 117 -4.13 -4.42 10.27
C SER A 117 -3.98 -5.95 10.19
N LEU A 118 -3.31 -6.41 9.12
CA LEU A 118 -2.98 -7.79 8.80
C LEU A 118 -1.45 -8.01 8.72
N LEU A 119 -0.66 -7.20 9.44
CA LEU A 119 0.82 -7.27 9.44
C LEU A 119 1.42 -8.64 9.83
N SER A 120 0.66 -9.49 10.51
CA SER A 120 1.08 -10.85 10.82
C SER A 120 0.66 -11.78 9.70
N GLU A 121 1.61 -12.55 9.17
CA GLU A 121 1.34 -13.61 8.19
C GLU A 121 0.18 -14.53 8.61
N ALA A 122 0.13 -14.95 9.88
CA ALA A 122 -0.96 -15.77 10.40
C ALA A 122 -2.33 -15.05 10.38
N LYS A 123 -2.36 -13.74 10.69
CA LYS A 123 -3.58 -12.94 10.61
C LYS A 123 -4.04 -12.80 9.16
N LEU A 124 -3.11 -12.49 8.26
CA LEU A 124 -3.37 -12.38 6.82
C LEU A 124 -3.94 -13.69 6.26
N GLN A 125 -3.27 -14.83 6.48
CA GLN A 125 -3.74 -16.12 5.97
C GLN A 125 -5.12 -16.51 6.52
N LYS A 126 -5.36 -16.26 7.82
CA LYS A 126 -6.68 -16.49 8.42
C LYS A 126 -7.76 -15.60 7.80
N PHE A 127 -7.43 -14.34 7.54
CA PHE A 127 -8.31 -13.39 6.88
C PHE A 127 -8.66 -13.84 5.45
N LEU A 128 -7.64 -14.16 4.63
CA LEU A 128 -7.81 -14.61 3.26
C LEU A 128 -8.67 -15.87 3.17
N LYS A 129 -8.41 -16.85 4.04
CA LYS A 129 -9.21 -18.09 4.12
C LYS A 129 -10.67 -17.81 4.47
N LYS A 130 -10.92 -16.89 5.42
CA LYS A 130 -12.28 -16.52 5.83
C LYS A 130 -13.01 -15.77 4.72
N ALA A 131 -12.35 -14.80 4.09
CA ALA A 131 -12.89 -14.04 2.98
C ALA A 131 -13.30 -14.96 1.82
N ARG A 132 -12.40 -15.88 1.41
CA ARG A 132 -12.67 -16.86 0.34
C ARG A 132 -13.82 -17.79 0.70
N LYS A 133 -13.94 -18.21 1.96
CA LYS A 133 -15.06 -19.06 2.40
C LYS A 133 -16.41 -18.31 2.37
N MET A 134 -16.41 -17.01 2.67
CA MET A 134 -17.63 -16.20 2.67
C MET A 134 -18.08 -15.79 1.26
N PHE A 135 -17.13 -15.61 0.34
CA PHE A 135 -17.38 -15.19 -1.03
C PHE A 135 -16.57 -16.06 -2.00
N PRO A 136 -16.97 -17.32 -2.24
CA PRO A 136 -16.16 -18.31 -2.98
C PRO A 136 -15.96 -17.94 -4.45
N ASP A 137 -17.00 -17.42 -5.11
CA ASP A 137 -17.03 -17.16 -6.55
C ASP A 137 -16.75 -15.69 -6.91
N GLU A 138 -16.53 -14.85 -5.90
CA GLU A 138 -16.35 -13.41 -6.09
C GLU A 138 -14.85 -13.09 -6.27
N PRO A 139 -14.45 -12.47 -7.39
CA PRO A 139 -13.06 -12.09 -7.62
C PRO A 139 -12.58 -10.95 -6.68
N ASP A 140 -13.49 -10.20 -6.06
CA ASP A 140 -13.29 -9.11 -5.11
C ASP A 140 -13.55 -9.55 -3.65
N PHE A 141 -13.51 -10.85 -3.35
CA PHE A 141 -13.81 -11.41 -2.02
C PHE A 141 -13.09 -10.74 -0.83
N ILE A 142 -11.88 -10.20 -1.04
CA ILE A 142 -11.08 -9.50 -0.03
C ILE A 142 -11.64 -8.12 0.24
N GLU A 143 -11.95 -7.37 -0.82
CA GLU A 143 -12.60 -6.06 -0.72
C GLU A 143 -13.94 -6.22 0.00
N ARG A 144 -14.80 -7.13 -0.48
CA ARG A 144 -16.11 -7.39 0.15
C ARG A 144 -16.02 -7.78 1.60
N HIS A 145 -15.03 -8.62 1.97
CA HIS A 145 -14.87 -9.00 3.36
C HIS A 145 -14.37 -7.82 4.22
N THR A 146 -13.44 -7.03 3.70
CA THR A 146 -12.89 -5.83 4.36
C THR A 146 -13.97 -4.79 4.61
N THR A 147 -14.73 -4.44 3.58
CA THR A 147 -15.80 -3.42 3.65
C THR A 147 -16.97 -3.90 4.51
N LYS A 148 -17.33 -5.19 4.45
CA LYS A 148 -18.34 -5.78 5.36
C LYS A 148 -17.94 -5.67 6.84
N LEU A 149 -16.64 -5.57 7.15
CA LEU A 149 -16.14 -5.36 8.51
C LEU A 149 -16.02 -3.87 8.89
N GLY A 150 -16.36 -2.94 7.98
CA GLY A 150 -16.33 -1.49 8.22
C GLY A 150 -14.94 -0.87 8.08
N TYR A 151 -14.04 -1.49 7.32
CA TYR A 151 -12.71 -0.95 7.01
C TYR A 151 -12.65 -0.47 5.56
N ASP A 152 -11.87 0.60 5.33
CA ASP A 152 -11.66 1.20 4.01
C ASP A 152 -10.68 0.38 3.16
N GLY A 153 -9.82 -0.40 3.83
CA GLY A 153 -8.73 -1.13 3.21
C GLY A 153 -8.02 -2.08 4.17
N ILE A 154 -6.97 -2.71 3.68
CA ILE A 154 -6.07 -3.55 4.47
C ILE A 154 -4.67 -2.94 4.54
N ARG A 155 -3.98 -3.20 5.65
CA ARG A 155 -2.55 -2.93 5.86
C ARG A 155 -1.86 -4.25 6.13
N TYR A 156 -0.85 -4.61 5.35
CA TYR A 156 -0.13 -5.88 5.49
C TYR A 156 1.37 -5.67 5.37
N TYR A 157 2.14 -6.72 5.72
CA TYR A 157 3.59 -6.67 5.67
C TYR A 157 4.11 -7.62 4.60
N ASP A 158 4.80 -7.08 3.61
CA ASP A 158 5.44 -7.83 2.53
C ASP A 158 6.92 -7.46 2.44
N PRO A 159 7.82 -8.29 3.01
CA PRO A 159 9.25 -7.99 3.01
C PRO A 159 9.89 -8.03 1.61
N LEU A 160 9.27 -8.69 0.63
CA LEU A 160 9.79 -8.77 -0.74
C LEU A 160 9.35 -7.57 -1.60
N ALA A 161 8.42 -6.76 -1.09
CA ALA A 161 8.03 -5.46 -1.64
C ALA A 161 8.64 -4.32 -0.81
N THR A 162 7.84 -3.35 -0.35
CA THR A 162 8.36 -2.24 0.46
C THR A 162 8.36 -2.50 1.98
N GLY A 163 8.06 -3.71 2.43
CA GLY A 163 7.87 -4.03 3.84
C GLY A 163 6.46 -3.71 4.34
N GLU A 164 6.04 -2.45 4.36
CA GLU A 164 4.68 -2.06 4.76
C GLU A 164 3.84 -1.67 3.53
N GLU A 165 2.74 -2.39 3.32
CA GLU A 165 1.86 -2.19 2.17
C GLU A 165 0.42 -1.90 2.61
N PHE A 166 -0.29 -1.11 1.83
CA PHE A 166 -1.70 -0.80 2.03
C PHE A 166 -2.47 -1.05 0.74
N VAL A 167 -3.68 -1.60 0.85
CA VAL A 167 -4.64 -1.67 -0.25
C VAL A 167 -5.90 -0.95 0.19
N LEU A 168 -6.21 0.15 -0.48
CA LEU A 168 -7.44 0.92 -0.26
C LEU A 168 -8.52 0.44 -1.24
N PHE A 169 -9.67 0.05 -0.73
CA PHE A 169 -10.81 -0.39 -1.53
C PHE A 169 -11.86 0.72 -1.66
N ASP A 170 -12.12 1.46 -0.58
CA ASP A 170 -12.99 2.63 -0.61
C ASP A 170 -12.19 3.91 -0.88
N LEU A 171 -12.37 4.47 -2.08
CA LEU A 171 -11.68 5.70 -2.51
C LEU A 171 -12.43 6.98 -2.14
N SER A 172 -13.63 6.91 -1.54
CA SER A 172 -14.49 8.08 -1.29
C SER A 172 -13.90 9.09 -0.32
N ALA A 173 -13.04 8.65 0.61
CA ALA A 173 -12.43 9.49 1.64
C ALA A 173 -11.05 10.09 1.24
N MET A 174 -10.62 9.89 -0.01
CA MET A 174 -9.29 10.28 -0.48
C MET A 174 -9.23 11.74 -0.96
N THR A 175 -8.13 12.44 -0.63
CA THR A 175 -7.74 13.68 -1.29
C THR A 175 -6.38 13.50 -1.97
N ILE A 176 -6.32 13.76 -3.28
CA ILE A 176 -5.09 13.73 -4.06
C ILE A 176 -4.41 15.10 -4.00
N ILE A 177 -3.09 15.12 -3.84
CA ILE A 177 -2.29 16.34 -3.80
C ILE A 177 -1.31 16.32 -4.95
N GLY A 178 -1.42 17.28 -5.88
CA GLY A 178 -0.41 17.41 -6.95
C GLY A 178 -0.78 18.13 -8.24
N GLY A 179 -1.92 18.81 -8.37
CA GLY A 179 -2.21 19.68 -9.52
C GLY A 179 -2.98 20.91 -9.06
N GLU A 180 -2.79 22.05 -9.73
CA GLU A 180 -3.52 23.30 -9.47
C GLU A 180 -5.02 23.01 -9.26
N ASP A 181 -5.50 23.38 -8.07
CA ASP A 181 -6.89 23.51 -7.65
C ASP A 181 -7.91 22.41 -8.03
N HIS A 182 -8.39 21.75 -6.97
CA HIS A 182 -9.69 21.09 -6.83
C HIS A 182 -10.00 19.87 -7.71
N ALA A 183 -10.00 18.70 -7.08
CA ALA A 183 -11.01 17.68 -7.34
C ALA A 183 -11.25 16.83 -6.08
N VAL A 184 -12.36 17.09 -5.40
CA VAL A 184 -13.01 16.09 -4.52
C VAL A 184 -13.84 15.23 -5.47
N ALA A 185 -13.59 13.92 -5.50
CA ALA A 185 -14.41 12.98 -6.27
C ALA A 185 -15.83 12.95 -5.69
N LYS A 186 -16.83 13.17 -6.56
CA LYS A 186 -18.25 12.86 -6.31
C LYS A 186 -18.59 11.52 -6.94
#